data_AF-A0A7C3TAZ3-F1
#
_entry.id   AF-A0A7C3TAZ3-F1
#
_cell.length_a   1.000
_cell.length_b   1.000
_cell.length_c   1.000
_cell.angle_alpha   90.00
_cell.angle_beta   90.00
_cell.angle_gamma   90.00
#
_symmetry.space_group_name_H-M   'P 1'
#
loop_
_entity.id
_entity.type
_entity.pdbx_description
1 polymer ?
#
loop_
_entity_poly.entity_id
_entity_poly.type
_entity_poly.pdbx_seq_one_letter_code
_entity_poly.pdbx_strand_id
1 'polypeptide(L)'
;MYRTQTKFAETFGQQRSGSIFAFLVQILNICVALLSIGNSNLRKLHKTGCTIPNSMIRRSRFSVSLPSHLVDEFDLLVKRMGYASRSKAVHDAISAFIVENRASGKGEYGAGALVCLYYRDVKGLVEQIEEEQHRYSMIIASSLHIALDSKKCIRIFAVRGRREEISKFAQDIRTKRGVRHLKVVLMS
;
A
#
# COMPACT_ATOMS: atom_id res chain seq x y z
N MET A 1 9.74 -7.12 33.21
CA MET A 1 10.82 -6.12 32.99
C MET A 1 11.17 -6.21 31.50
N TYR A 2 10.49 -5.54 30.58
CA TYR A 2 10.48 -4.10 30.33
C TYR A 2 9.05 -3.58 30.14
N ARG A 3 8.72 -2.58 30.96
CA ARG A 3 7.48 -1.81 30.98
C ARG A 3 7.93 -0.37 30.89
N THR A 4 7.96 0.21 29.69
CA THR A 4 8.00 1.67 29.45
C THR A 4 8.13 1.92 27.94
N GLN A 5 7.00 2.23 27.28
CA GLN A 5 6.89 3.23 26.20
C GLN A 5 5.44 3.45 25.71
N THR A 6 4.44 2.92 26.41
CA THR A 6 3.00 3.19 26.16
C THR A 6 2.48 4.44 26.89
N LYS A 7 3.25 5.54 26.90
CA LYS A 7 2.77 6.84 27.41
C LYS A 7 3.31 7.99 26.58
N PHE A 8 2.79 8.14 25.37
CA PHE A 8 2.85 9.41 24.65
C PHE A 8 1.54 9.74 23.91
N ALA A 9 0.50 8.90 24.07
CA ALA A 9 -0.76 8.99 23.34
C ALA A 9 -1.91 9.66 24.12
N GLU A 10 -1.69 10.17 25.34
CA GLU A 10 -2.76 10.72 26.20
C GLU A 10 -2.74 12.24 26.38
N THR A 11 -1.94 13.00 25.62
CA THR A 11 -1.87 14.46 25.84
C THR A 11 -2.01 15.32 24.59
N PHE A 12 -2.93 15.00 23.68
CA PHE A 12 -3.39 16.00 22.70
C PHE A 12 -4.90 15.92 22.50
N GLY A 13 -5.61 16.28 23.57
CA GLY A 13 -6.95 16.84 23.45
C GLY A 13 -6.87 18.15 22.68
N GLN A 14 -7.67 18.24 21.61
CA GLN A 14 -8.35 19.45 21.17
C GLN A 14 -7.46 20.68 20.89
N GLN A 15 -6.92 20.78 19.68
CA GLN A 15 -6.62 22.11 19.12
C GLN A 15 -6.77 22.15 17.59
N ARG A 16 -7.81 22.89 17.17
CA ARG A 16 -7.92 23.46 15.82
C ARG A 16 -6.92 24.61 15.67
N SER A 17 -6.57 24.87 14.41
CA SER A 17 -5.92 26.07 13.84
C SER A 17 -4.39 26.08 13.82
N GLY A 18 -3.84 26.28 12.63
CA GLY A 18 -2.48 26.78 12.43
C GLY A 18 -1.58 25.85 11.62
N SER A 19 -1.44 26.18 10.33
CA SER A 19 -0.42 25.68 9.42
C SER A 19 0.97 25.65 10.09
N ILE A 20 1.83 24.70 9.70
CA ILE A 20 3.21 24.42 10.17
C ILE A 20 3.32 23.32 11.26
N PHE A 21 2.54 23.34 12.34
CA PHE A 21 2.74 22.36 13.44
C PHE A 21 2.34 20.93 13.05
N ALA A 22 1.22 20.77 12.33
CA ALA A 22 0.81 19.47 11.79
C ALA A 22 1.83 18.90 10.77
N PHE A 23 2.49 19.80 10.02
CA PHE A 23 3.48 19.44 9.01
C PHE A 23 4.80 18.96 9.68
N LEU A 24 5.21 19.61 10.78
CA LEU A 24 6.36 19.19 11.57
C LEU A 24 6.13 17.85 12.27
N VAL A 25 4.93 17.60 12.80
CA VAL A 25 4.57 16.29 13.37
C VAL A 25 4.56 15.20 12.29
N GLN A 26 4.11 15.51 11.08
CA GLN A 26 4.15 14.57 9.95
C GLN A 26 5.57 14.30 9.46
N ILE A 27 6.42 15.31 9.32
CA ILE A 27 7.84 15.14 8.96
C ILE A 27 8.58 14.35 10.05
N LEU A 28 8.32 14.64 11.32
CA LEU A 28 8.91 13.91 12.45
C LEU A 28 8.44 12.45 12.46
N ASN A 29 7.16 12.18 12.17
CA ASN A 29 6.63 10.82 12.04
C ASN A 29 7.22 10.06 10.84
N ILE A 30 7.49 10.73 9.70
CA ILE A 30 8.21 10.14 8.57
C ILE A 30 9.65 9.80 8.96
N CYS A 31 10.36 10.71 9.64
CA CYS A 31 11.71 10.45 10.15
C CYS A 31 11.74 9.30 11.15
N VAL A 32 10.81 9.24 12.10
CA VAL A 32 10.71 8.12 13.06
C VAL A 32 10.34 6.82 12.36
N ALA A 33 9.47 6.82 11.36
CA ALA A 33 9.16 5.63 10.57
C ALA A 33 10.39 5.14 9.78
N LEU A 34 11.16 6.05 9.16
CA LEU A 34 12.41 5.71 8.48
C LEU A 34 13.48 5.20 9.45
N LEU A 35 13.55 5.76 10.67
CA LEU A 35 14.48 5.32 11.71
C LEU A 35 14.04 4.00 12.37
N SER A 36 12.74 3.72 12.51
CA SER A 36 12.22 2.44 12.98
C SER A 36 12.37 1.32 11.95
N ILE A 37 12.33 1.65 10.64
CA ILE A 37 12.73 0.73 9.57
C ILE A 37 14.25 0.46 9.65
N GLY A 38 15.04 1.43 10.10
CA GLY A 38 16.50 1.33 10.24
C GLY A 38 17.01 0.62 11.51
N ASN A 39 16.21 0.46 12.57
CA ASN A 39 16.74 0.05 13.89
C ASN A 39 16.03 -1.15 14.55
N SER A 40 15.37 -2.00 13.76
CA SER A 40 15.03 -3.35 14.19
C SER A 40 15.95 -4.35 13.50
N ASN A 41 16.99 -4.78 14.23
CA ASN A 41 17.71 -6.04 14.08
C ASN A 41 17.34 -6.86 12.83
N LEU A 42 18.13 -6.70 11.76
CA LEU A 42 18.19 -7.55 10.57
C LEU A 42 18.70 -8.98 10.87
N ARG A 43 18.48 -9.50 12.09
CA ARG A 43 18.82 -10.87 12.48
C ARG A 43 17.56 -11.71 12.60
N LYS A 44 17.07 -12.11 11.43
CA LYS A 44 16.34 -13.34 11.07
C LYS A 44 15.45 -13.02 9.87
N LEU A 45 16.08 -12.64 8.76
CA LEU A 45 15.57 -13.04 7.45
C LEU A 45 15.69 -14.56 7.41
N HIS A 46 14.65 -15.23 7.90
CA HIS A 46 14.42 -16.61 7.56
C HIS A 46 14.26 -16.62 6.05
N LYS A 47 15.27 -17.19 5.37
CA LYS A 47 15.25 -17.42 3.93
C LYS A 47 14.06 -18.32 3.62
N THR A 48 12.91 -17.73 3.34
CA THR A 48 11.94 -18.29 2.40
C THR A 48 12.01 -17.48 1.11
N GLY A 49 13.23 -17.25 0.65
CA GLY A 49 13.45 -17.17 -0.78
C GLY A 49 13.15 -18.55 -1.31
N CYS A 50 12.02 -18.72 -2.00
CA CYS A 50 11.93 -19.76 -2.99
C CYS A 50 12.90 -19.37 -4.11
N THR A 51 14.20 -19.59 -3.89
CA THR A 51 15.16 -19.72 -4.98
C THR A 51 14.75 -20.99 -5.70
N ILE A 52 13.86 -20.84 -6.68
CA ILE A 52 13.68 -21.89 -7.68
C ILE A 52 15.04 -21.97 -8.39
N PRO A 53 15.79 -23.07 -8.25
CA PRO A 53 17.02 -23.22 -9.00
C PRO A 53 16.67 -23.07 -10.49
N ASN A 54 17.52 -22.35 -11.23
CA ASN A 54 17.29 -22.03 -12.65
C ASN A 54 17.24 -23.28 -13.56
N SER A 55 17.39 -24.47 -12.97
CA SER A 55 17.17 -25.78 -13.59
C SER A 55 15.71 -26.21 -13.43
N MET A 56 14.92 -26.02 -14.50
CA MET A 56 13.55 -26.48 -14.74
C MET A 56 12.37 -25.55 -14.35
N ILE A 57 12.40 -24.29 -14.79
CA ILE A 57 11.15 -23.53 -14.97
C ILE A 57 10.51 -23.93 -16.31
N ARG A 58 9.43 -24.73 -16.26
CA ARG A 58 8.63 -25.08 -17.44
C ARG A 58 7.90 -23.83 -17.96
N ARG A 59 8.30 -23.33 -19.14
CA ARG A 59 7.61 -22.22 -19.81
C ARG A 59 6.49 -22.76 -20.69
N SER A 60 5.26 -22.28 -20.47
CA SER A 60 4.10 -22.55 -21.32
C SER A 60 3.82 -21.35 -22.22
N ARG A 61 3.43 -21.60 -23.48
CA ARG A 61 2.99 -20.57 -24.43
C ARG A 61 1.48 -20.67 -24.61
N PHE A 62 0.81 -19.53 -24.61
CA PHE A 62 -0.61 -19.44 -24.91
C PHE A 62 -0.86 -18.20 -25.77
N SER A 63 -1.89 -18.26 -26.61
CA SER A 63 -2.27 -17.17 -27.51
C SER A 63 -3.53 -16.49 -26.99
N VAL A 64 -3.61 -15.17 -27.14
CA VAL A 64 -4.77 -14.35 -26.76
C VAL A 64 -5.20 -13.51 -27.95
N SER A 65 -6.52 -13.40 -28.15
CA SER A 65 -7.10 -12.52 -29.18
C SER A 65 -7.48 -11.19 -28.53
N LEU A 66 -6.98 -10.08 -29.08
CA LEU A 66 -7.21 -8.73 -28.59
C LEU A 66 -7.58 -7.81 -29.77
N PRO A 67 -8.37 -6.76 -29.57
CA PRO A 67 -8.59 -5.72 -30.58
C PRO A 67 -7.26 -5.12 -31.06
N SER A 68 -7.12 -4.85 -32.36
CA SER A 68 -5.88 -4.33 -32.96
C SER A 68 -5.37 -3.07 -32.27
N HIS A 69 -6.24 -2.09 -32.01
CA HIS A 69 -5.89 -0.84 -31.35
C HIS A 69 -5.25 -1.04 -29.97
N LEU A 70 -5.64 -2.08 -29.22
CA LEU A 70 -5.10 -2.37 -27.90
C LEU A 70 -3.71 -2.99 -27.99
N VAL A 71 -3.45 -3.80 -29.02
CA VAL A 71 -2.12 -4.32 -29.32
C VAL A 71 -1.18 -3.17 -29.70
N ASP A 72 -1.66 -2.22 -30.49
CA ASP A 72 -0.88 -1.04 -30.90
C ASP A 72 -0.51 -0.15 -29.70
N GLU A 73 -1.47 0.12 -28.81
CA GLU A 73 -1.21 0.88 -27.57
C GLU A 73 -0.23 0.14 -26.64
N PHE A 74 -0.40 -1.18 -26.50
CA PHE A 74 0.50 -2.02 -25.72
C PHE A 74 1.94 -1.95 -26.26
N ASP A 75 2.14 -1.99 -27.57
CA ASP A 75 3.47 -1.90 -28.18
C ASP A 75 4.16 -0.57 -27.95
N LEU A 76 3.41 0.53 -27.98
CA LEU A 76 3.92 1.84 -27.65
C LEU A 76 4.39 1.89 -26.19
N LEU A 77 3.63 1.28 -25.27
CA LEU A 77 3.99 1.19 -23.86
C LEU A 77 5.23 0.32 -23.63
N VAL A 78 5.32 -0.85 -24.29
CA VAL A 78 6.50 -1.74 -24.22
C VAL A 78 7.78 -0.99 -24.58
N LYS A 79 7.75 -0.21 -25.67
CA LYS A 79 8.89 0.62 -26.09
C LYS A 79 9.18 1.75 -25.10
N ARG A 80 8.16 2.50 -24.70
CA ARG A 80 8.30 3.65 -23.78
C ARG A 80 8.87 3.25 -22.42
N MET A 81 8.47 2.09 -21.92
CA MET A 81 8.91 1.57 -20.62
C MET A 81 10.26 0.83 -20.67
N GLY A 82 10.88 0.70 -21.84
CA GLY A 82 12.20 0.07 -21.99
C GLY A 82 12.18 -1.46 -21.83
N TYR A 83 11.05 -2.12 -22.09
CA TYR A 83 10.97 -3.57 -22.02
C TYR A 83 11.76 -4.23 -23.16
N ALA A 84 12.51 -5.28 -22.83
CA ALA A 84 13.26 -6.06 -23.81
C ALA A 84 12.37 -6.86 -24.79
N SER A 85 11.12 -7.17 -24.41
CA SER A 85 10.16 -7.86 -25.30
C SER A 85 8.71 -7.70 -24.82
N ARG A 86 7.75 -7.85 -25.75
CA ARG A 86 6.31 -7.99 -25.42
C ARG A 86 6.07 -9.07 -24.38
N SER A 87 6.72 -10.23 -24.52
CA SER A 87 6.57 -11.37 -23.61
C SER A 87 6.97 -11.04 -22.17
N LYS A 88 8.01 -10.21 -21.96
CA LYS A 88 8.40 -9.76 -20.61
C LYS A 88 7.37 -8.80 -20.02
N ALA A 89 6.85 -7.87 -20.82
CA ALA A 89 5.81 -6.95 -20.38
C ALA A 89 4.50 -7.70 -20.03
N VAL A 90 4.10 -8.67 -20.87
CA VAL A 90 2.94 -9.55 -20.60
C VAL A 90 3.18 -10.39 -19.35
N HIS A 91 4.37 -10.97 -19.18
CA HIS A 91 4.72 -11.72 -17.99
C HIS A 91 4.57 -10.87 -16.73
N ASP A 92 5.09 -9.64 -16.74
CA ASP A 92 5.01 -8.75 -15.59
C ASP A 92 3.58 -8.28 -15.32
N ALA A 93 2.81 -7.97 -16.36
CA ALA A 93 1.41 -7.61 -16.24
C ALA A 93 0.57 -8.75 -15.63
N ILE A 94 0.76 -9.98 -16.12
CA ILE A 94 0.10 -11.17 -15.58
C ILE A 94 0.56 -11.44 -14.14
N SER A 95 1.86 -11.31 -13.86
CA SER A 95 2.39 -11.51 -12.50
C SER A 95 1.79 -10.51 -11.52
N ALA A 96 1.74 -9.23 -11.92
CA ALA A 96 1.11 -8.17 -11.13
C ALA A 96 -0.38 -8.45 -10.92
N PHE A 97 -1.10 -8.84 -11.97
CA PHE A 97 -2.51 -9.21 -11.90
C PHE A 97 -2.74 -10.40 -10.96
N ILE A 98 -1.92 -11.44 -11.04
CA ILE A 98 -1.99 -12.59 -10.13
C ILE A 98 -1.69 -12.14 -8.70
N VAL A 99 -0.65 -11.36 -8.45
CA VAL A 99 -0.33 -10.89 -7.09
C VAL A 99 -1.46 -10.03 -6.52
N GLU A 100 -2.05 -9.16 -7.34
CA GLU A 100 -3.19 -8.31 -6.94
C GLU A 100 -4.44 -9.12 -6.62
N ASN A 101 -4.65 -10.26 -7.30
CA ASN A 101 -5.86 -11.07 -7.20
C ASN A 101 -5.68 -12.39 -6.45
N ARG A 102 -4.45 -12.74 -6.04
CA ARG A 102 -4.20 -13.92 -5.22
C ARG A 102 -4.77 -13.61 -3.85
N ALA A 103 -5.81 -14.36 -3.46
CA ALA A 103 -6.29 -14.36 -2.10
C ALA A 103 -5.10 -14.65 -1.18
N SER A 104 -4.71 -13.66 -0.37
CA SER A 104 -3.61 -13.76 0.57
C SER A 104 -3.73 -15.06 1.34
N GLY A 105 -2.68 -15.88 1.31
CA GLY A 105 -2.60 -17.10 2.12
C GLY A 105 -2.93 -16.72 3.56
N LYS A 106 -3.93 -17.41 4.13
CA LYS A 106 -4.31 -17.14 5.50
C LYS A 106 -3.08 -17.31 6.41
N GLY A 107 -2.77 -16.31 7.23
CA GLY A 107 -1.65 -16.30 8.17
C GLY A 107 -0.31 -15.72 7.67
N GLU A 108 -0.17 -15.33 6.40
CA GLU A 108 1.07 -14.70 5.92
C GLU A 108 1.22 -13.25 6.45
N TYR A 109 2.42 -12.92 6.94
CA TYR A 109 2.80 -11.54 7.27
C TYR A 109 3.35 -10.83 6.03
N GLY A 110 3.07 -9.53 5.91
CA GLY A 110 3.60 -8.70 4.84
C GLY A 110 3.71 -7.23 5.23
N ALA A 111 4.35 -6.46 4.36
CA ALA A 111 4.38 -5.00 4.43
C ALA A 111 3.96 -4.41 3.09
N GLY A 112 3.51 -3.17 3.07
CA GLY A 112 3.02 -2.55 1.85
C GLY A 112 2.48 -1.14 2.06
N ALA A 113 1.72 -0.69 1.06
CA ALA A 113 1.04 0.59 1.10
C ALA A 113 -0.38 0.49 0.53
N LEU A 114 -1.32 1.19 1.16
CA LEU A 114 -2.65 1.47 0.61
C LEU A 114 -2.68 2.92 0.14
N VAL A 115 -3.02 3.15 -1.12
CA VAL A 115 -3.16 4.49 -1.72
C VAL A 115 -4.63 4.73 -2.00
N CYS A 116 -5.22 5.70 -1.29
CA CYS A 116 -6.63 6.04 -1.35
C CYS A 116 -6.82 7.46 -1.91
N LEU A 117 -7.61 7.60 -2.97
CA LEU A 117 -8.12 8.89 -3.45
C LEU A 117 -9.57 9.05 -2.99
N TYR A 118 -9.88 10.15 -2.32
CA TYR A 118 -11.22 10.42 -1.78
C TYR A 118 -11.62 11.89 -1.82
N TYR A 119 -12.91 12.15 -1.69
CA TYR A 119 -13.51 13.49 -1.66
C TYR A 119 -13.69 13.99 -0.22
N ARG A 120 -13.02 15.08 0.15
CA ARG A 120 -13.07 15.64 1.51
C ARG A 120 -14.34 16.42 1.84
N ASP A 121 -15.14 16.78 0.83
CA ASP A 121 -16.42 17.47 0.99
C ASP A 121 -17.60 16.52 1.26
N VAL A 122 -17.37 15.20 1.13
CA VAL A 122 -18.35 14.20 1.54
C VAL A 122 -18.45 14.18 3.06
N LYS A 123 -19.61 14.61 3.57
CA LYS A 123 -19.90 14.72 5.00
C LYS A 123 -19.63 13.39 5.73
N GLY A 124 -18.78 13.45 6.75
CA GLY A 124 -18.44 12.30 7.60
C GLY A 124 -17.36 11.37 7.04
N LEU A 125 -16.91 11.56 5.79
CA LEU A 125 -15.94 10.63 5.19
C LEU A 125 -14.56 10.75 5.84
N VAL A 126 -14.12 11.97 6.16
CA VAL A 126 -12.81 12.19 6.78
C VAL A 126 -12.76 11.50 8.14
N GLU A 127 -13.82 11.68 8.94
CA GLU A 127 -13.99 11.07 10.25
C GLU A 127 -14.06 9.54 10.13
N GLN A 128 -14.82 9.00 9.17
CA GLN A 128 -14.89 7.56 8.92
C GLN A 128 -13.54 6.95 8.52
N ILE A 129 -12.76 7.64 7.68
CA ILE A 129 -11.41 7.18 7.30
C ILE A 129 -10.49 7.18 8.53
N GLU A 130 -10.61 8.18 9.41
CA GLU A 130 -9.85 8.26 10.66
C GLU A 130 -10.27 7.18 11.65
N GLU A 131 -11.57 6.89 11.79
CA GLU A 131 -12.06 5.77 12.61
C GLU A 131 -11.49 4.42 12.15
N GLU A 132 -11.47 4.17 10.84
CA GLU A 132 -10.85 2.95 10.29
C GLU A 132 -9.34 2.94 10.56
N GLN A 133 -8.65 4.08 10.41
CA GLN A 133 -7.23 4.18 10.74
C GLN A 133 -6.95 3.86 12.22
N HIS A 134 -7.78 4.33 13.15
CA HIS A 134 -7.65 3.99 14.56
C HIS A 134 -7.93 2.51 14.82
N ARG A 135 -8.97 1.94 14.18
CA ARG A 135 -9.33 0.52 14.28
C ARG A 135 -8.18 -0.38 13.83
N TYR A 136 -7.46 0.00 12.79
CA TYR A 136 -6.35 -0.76 12.21
C TYR A 136 -4.97 -0.22 12.62
N SER A 137 -4.88 0.55 13.72
CA SER A 137 -3.64 1.19 14.18
C SER A 137 -2.48 0.21 14.40
N MET A 138 -2.76 -1.04 14.77
CA MET A 138 -1.75 -2.09 14.97
C MET A 138 -1.01 -2.50 13.69
N ILE A 139 -1.64 -2.35 12.52
CA ILE A 139 -1.05 -2.71 11.23
C ILE A 139 -0.60 -1.50 10.41
N ILE A 140 -0.93 -0.27 10.84
CA ILE A 140 -0.57 0.97 10.15
C ILE A 140 0.69 1.53 10.80
N ALA A 141 1.82 1.46 10.10
CA ALA A 141 3.08 2.02 10.56
C ALA A 141 3.10 3.54 10.47
N SER A 142 2.50 4.11 9.42
CA SER A 142 2.35 5.55 9.24
C SER A 142 1.28 5.87 8.19
N SER A 143 0.88 7.14 8.12
CA SER A 143 -0.01 7.63 7.07
C SER A 143 0.43 9.01 6.57
N LEU A 144 0.22 9.25 5.28
CA LEU A 144 0.47 10.52 4.61
C LEU A 144 -0.83 11.01 3.99
N HIS A 145 -1.16 12.30 4.15
CA HIS A 145 -2.30 12.95 3.51
C HIS A 145 -1.80 14.06 2.61
N ILE A 146 -2.30 14.10 1.37
CA ILE A 146 -1.96 15.08 0.35
C ILE A 146 -3.26 15.70 -0.17
N ALA A 147 -3.43 17.00 0.00
CA ALA A 147 -4.52 17.73 -0.66
C ALA A 147 -4.15 17.92 -2.14
N LEU A 148 -4.95 17.37 -3.05
CA LEU A 148 -4.73 17.54 -4.49
C LEU A 148 -5.39 18.82 -5.03
N ASP A 149 -6.61 19.07 -4.57
CA ASP A 149 -7.39 20.25 -4.93
C ASP A 149 -8.36 20.60 -3.77
N SER A 150 -9.30 21.52 -4.01
CA SER A 150 -10.26 21.96 -2.99
C SER A 150 -11.18 20.85 -2.46
N LYS A 151 -11.35 19.75 -3.21
CA LYS A 151 -12.30 18.67 -2.91
C LYS A 151 -11.66 17.30 -2.80
N LYS A 152 -10.47 17.07 -3.34
CA LYS A 152 -9.83 15.74 -3.42
C LYS A 152 -8.58 15.67 -2.56
N CYS A 153 -8.43 14.53 -1.91
CA CYS A 153 -7.26 14.18 -1.12
C CYS A 153 -6.76 12.79 -1.52
N ILE A 154 -5.44 12.62 -1.55
CA ILE A 154 -4.80 11.31 -1.51
C ILE A 154 -4.40 11.02 -0.07
N ARG A 155 -4.71 9.83 0.45
CA ARG A 155 -4.12 9.31 1.68
C ARG A 155 -3.37 8.02 1.39
N ILE A 156 -2.14 7.93 1.84
CA ILE A 156 -1.29 6.75 1.74
C ILE A 156 -1.12 6.18 3.15
N PHE A 157 -1.38 4.90 3.33
CA PHE A 157 -1.13 4.18 4.59
C PHE A 157 0.01 3.21 4.37
N ALA A 158 1.13 3.40 5.07
CA ALA A 158 2.17 2.39 5.14
C ALA A 158 1.73 1.32 6.15
N VAL A 159 1.67 0.06 5.72
CA VAL A 159 1.13 -1.03 6.51
C VAL A 159 2.12 -2.17 6.68
N ARG A 160 2.08 -2.83 7.83
CA ARG A 160 2.84 -4.04 8.15
C ARG A 160 2.03 -4.90 9.12
N GLY A 161 1.74 -6.13 8.76
CA GLY A 161 0.91 -7.01 9.58
C GLY A 161 0.50 -8.28 8.85
N ARG A 162 -0.52 -8.96 9.36
CA ARG A 162 -1.11 -10.11 8.67
C ARG A 162 -1.80 -9.63 7.38
N ARG A 163 -1.57 -10.32 6.27
CA ARG A 163 -2.13 -9.94 4.97
C ARG A 163 -3.67 -9.91 4.99
N GLU A 164 -4.31 -10.78 5.75
CA GLU A 164 -5.77 -10.77 5.95
C GLU A 164 -6.26 -9.46 6.58
N GLU A 165 -5.57 -8.96 7.61
CA GLU A 165 -5.93 -7.71 8.29
C GLU A 165 -5.71 -6.51 7.37
N ILE A 166 -4.62 -6.52 6.61
CA ILE A 166 -4.33 -5.50 5.59
C ILE A 166 -5.42 -5.49 4.51
N SER A 167 -5.82 -6.67 4.01
CA SER A 167 -6.89 -6.81 3.03
C SER A 167 -8.24 -6.36 3.60
N LYS A 168 -8.53 -6.67 4.87
CA LYS A 168 -9.76 -6.25 5.54
C LYS A 168 -9.81 -4.73 5.72
N PHE A 169 -8.70 -4.12 6.16
CA PHE A 169 -8.57 -2.67 6.23
C PHE A 169 -8.80 -2.01 4.87
N ALA A 170 -8.18 -2.56 3.80
CA ALA A 170 -8.41 -2.06 2.45
C ALA A 170 -9.88 -2.14 2.05
N GLN A 171 -10.57 -3.25 2.34
CA GLN A 171 -11.98 -3.42 2.03
C GLN A 171 -12.87 -2.43 2.81
N ASP A 172 -12.59 -2.23 4.09
CA ASP A 172 -13.35 -1.31 4.95
C ASP A 172 -13.19 0.15 4.48
N ILE A 173 -12.00 0.55 4.01
CA ILE A 173 -11.78 1.87 3.39
C ILE A 173 -12.47 1.95 2.03
N ARG A 174 -12.32 0.93 1.18
CA ARG A 174 -12.86 0.92 -0.20
C ARG A 174 -14.37 1.10 -0.24
N THR A 175 -15.08 0.60 0.76
CA THR A 175 -16.54 0.64 0.84
C THR A 175 -17.10 1.97 1.36
N LYS A 176 -16.25 2.89 1.86
CA LYS A 176 -16.72 4.20 2.35
C LYS A 176 -17.20 5.08 1.19
N ARG A 177 -18.39 5.66 1.34
CA ARG A 177 -18.98 6.58 0.36
C ARG A 177 -18.06 7.79 0.16
N GLY A 178 -17.59 8.00 -1.06
CA GLY A 178 -16.72 9.12 -1.44
C GLY A 178 -15.23 8.75 -1.59
N VAL A 179 -14.86 7.50 -1.29
CA VAL A 179 -13.61 6.90 -1.81
C VAL A 179 -13.80 6.60 -3.30
N ARG A 180 -12.85 7.05 -4.13
CA ARG A 180 -12.90 6.91 -5.59
C ARG A 180 -11.98 5.82 -6.11
N HIS A 181 -10.76 5.79 -5.60
CA HIS A 181 -9.78 4.77 -5.95
C HIS A 181 -9.06 4.31 -4.70
N LEU A 182 -8.89 2.99 -4.58
CA LEU A 182 -8.04 2.39 -3.57
C LEU A 182 -7.17 1.33 -4.24
N LYS A 183 -5.86 1.58 -4.24
CA LYS A 183 -4.84 0.63 -4.69
C LYS A 183 -4.08 0.08 -3.49
N VAL A 184 -3.87 -1.22 -3.47
CA VAL A 184 -3.05 -1.89 -2.45
C VAL A 184 -1.80 -2.42 -3.14
N VAL A 185 -0.64 -2.10 -2.59
CA VAL A 185 0.64 -2.64 -3.02
C VAL A 185 1.21 -3.41 -1.85
N LEU A 186 1.29 -4.73 -1.97
CA LEU A 186 1.92 -5.60 -0.98
C LEU A 186 3.31 -6.00 -1.46
N MET A 187 4.28 -5.97 -0.57
CA MET A 187 5.63 -6.46 -0.77
C MET A 187 5.79 -7.78 0.01
N SER A 188 6.34 -8.79 -0.65
CA SER A 188 6.65 -10.11 -0.07
C SER A 188 7.99 -10.12 0.62
#